data_AF-A0A5B0FU80-F1
#
_entry.id   AF-A0A5B0FU80-F1
#
_cell.length_a   1.000
_cell.length_b   1.000
_cell.length_c   1.000
_cell.angle_alpha   90.00
_cell.angle_beta   90.00
_cell.angle_gamma   90.00
#
_symmetry.space_group_name_H-M   'P 1'
#
loop_
_entity.id
_entity.type
_entity.pdbx_description
1 polymer ?
#
loop_
_entity_poly.entity_id
_entity_poly.type
_entity_poly.pdbx_seq_one_letter_code
_entity_poly.pdbx_strand_id
1 'polypeptide(L)'
;MTNSHCITLLIELKEIFHKERCRNFDSGIYAIIRILSEDPLSDSNEWSEATSIYRTMAGTKAGFSDVYIDRDTVEQRVADNARLDTIRKVLWDTFDRS
;
A
#
# COMPACT_ATOMS: atom_id res chain seq x y z
N MET A 1 2.47 -14.74 -1.96
CA MET A 1 3.34 -13.55 -2.12
C MET A 1 4.39 -13.60 -1.03
N THR A 2 5.64 -13.20 -1.27
CA THR A 2 6.67 -13.17 -0.21
C THR A 2 6.60 -11.85 0.57
N ASN A 3 7.11 -11.85 1.81
CA ASN A 3 7.24 -10.64 2.63
C ASN A 3 8.07 -9.57 1.90
N SER A 4 9.18 -9.99 1.28
CA SER A 4 10.03 -9.10 0.46
C SER A 4 9.28 -8.43 -0.69
N HIS A 5 8.42 -9.16 -1.41
CA HIS A 5 7.64 -8.58 -2.50
C HIS A 5 6.58 -7.60 -1.98
N CYS A 6 5.93 -7.93 -0.87
CA CYS A 6 4.97 -7.05 -0.20
C CYS A 6 5.64 -5.73 0.24
N ILE A 7 6.82 -5.82 0.85
CA ILE A 7 7.62 -4.64 1.24
C ILE A 7 7.95 -3.77 0.03
N THR A 8 8.38 -4.34 -1.10
CA THR A 8 8.65 -3.57 -2.33
C THR A 8 7.42 -2.79 -2.79
N LEU A 9 6.25 -3.42 -2.83
CA LEU A 9 5.00 -2.77 -3.22
C LEU A 9 4.58 -1.67 -2.24
N LEU A 10 4.79 -1.88 -0.94
CA LEU A 10 4.52 -0.87 0.10
C LEU A 10 5.46 0.34 -0.01
N ILE A 11 6.74 0.12 -0.31
CA ILE A 11 7.70 1.21 -0.56
C ILE A 11 7.26 2.04 -1.77
N GLU A 12 6.90 1.39 -2.86
CA GLU A 12 6.44 2.08 -4.07
C GLU A 12 5.13 2.86 -3.82
N LEU A 13 4.16 2.26 -3.12
CA LEU A 13 2.94 2.94 -2.71
C LEU A 13 3.23 4.19 -1.88
N LYS A 14 4.15 4.09 -0.91
CA LYS A 14 4.59 5.21 -0.08
C LYS A 14 5.18 6.32 -0.92
N GLU A 15 6.05 5.99 -1.87
CA GLU A 15 6.68 6.98 -2.75
C GLU A 15 5.65 7.71 -3.62
N ILE A 16 4.66 6.99 -4.15
CA ILE A 16 3.55 7.59 -4.90
C ILE A 16 2.78 8.56 -4.00
N PHE A 17 2.31 8.11 -2.83
CA PHE A 17 1.54 8.95 -1.92
C PHE A 17 2.33 10.17 -1.44
N HIS A 18 3.63 9.99 -1.18
CA HIS A 18 4.49 11.09 -0.77
C HIS A 18 4.62 12.16 -1.86
N LYS A 19 4.74 11.75 -3.14
CA LYS A 19 4.78 12.66 -4.31
C LYS A 19 3.45 13.40 -4.49
N GLU A 20 2.33 12.72 -4.27
CA GLU A 20 0.98 13.29 -4.33
C GLU A 20 0.57 14.05 -3.05
N ARG A 21 1.53 14.32 -2.14
CA ARG A 21 1.33 15.05 -0.86
C ARG A 21 0.38 14.37 0.14
N CYS A 22 0.09 13.09 -0.04
CA CYS A 22 -0.71 12.25 0.86
C CYS A 22 0.14 11.61 1.98
N ARG A 23 0.89 12.44 2.72
CA ARG A 23 1.87 11.98 3.73
C ARG A 23 1.24 11.40 4.99
N ASN A 24 -0.07 11.55 5.17
CA ASN A 24 -0.81 11.02 6.31
C ASN A 24 -0.80 9.47 6.37
N PHE A 25 -0.42 8.80 5.29
CA PHE A 25 -0.30 7.34 5.21
C PHE A 25 1.12 6.82 5.46
N ASP A 26 2.14 7.69 5.47
CA ASP A 26 3.55 7.29 5.58
C ASP A 26 3.81 6.47 6.86
N SER A 27 3.20 6.87 7.98
CA SER A 27 3.37 6.20 9.28
C SER A 27 2.79 4.78 9.29
N GLY A 28 1.59 4.60 8.72
CA GLY A 28 0.95 3.29 8.65
C GLY A 28 1.68 2.36 7.68
N ILE A 29 2.11 2.86 6.51
CA ILE A 29 2.91 2.07 5.56
C ILE A 29 4.25 1.67 6.18
N TYR A 30 4.93 2.58 6.88
CA TYR A 30 6.17 2.27 7.59
C TYR A 30 6.00 1.21 8.67
N ALA A 31 4.89 1.28 9.44
CA ALA A 31 4.59 0.28 10.46
C ALA A 31 4.44 -1.13 9.86
N ILE A 32 3.72 -1.25 8.74
CA ILE A 32 3.57 -2.53 8.02
C ILE A 32 4.94 -3.04 7.52
N ILE A 33 5.75 -2.18 6.90
CA ILE A 33 7.07 -2.56 6.40
C ILE A 33 7.95 -3.08 7.55
N ARG A 34 7.93 -2.41 8.71
CA ARG A 34 8.69 -2.82 9.89
C ARG A 34 8.30 -4.23 10.34
N ILE A 35 7.00 -4.49 10.45
CA ILE A 35 6.47 -5.80 10.81
C ILE A 35 6.93 -6.86 9.80
N LEU A 36 6.73 -6.63 8.50
CA LEU A 36 7.06 -7.60 7.46
C LEU A 36 8.58 -7.84 7.34
N SER A 37 9.41 -6.89 7.77
CA SER A 37 10.87 -7.03 7.78
C SER A 37 11.37 -7.99 8.85
N GLU A 38 10.54 -8.31 9.86
CA GLU A 38 10.80 -9.37 10.84
C GLU A 38 10.47 -10.77 10.27
N ASP A 39 10.07 -10.83 8.99
CA ASP A 39 9.71 -12.03 8.23
C ASP A 39 8.64 -12.92 8.90
N PRO A 40 7.51 -12.37 9.35
CA PRO A 40 6.46 -13.15 10.01
C PRO A 40 5.83 -14.16 9.05
N LEU A 41 5.33 -15.27 9.61
CA LEU A 41 4.46 -16.19 8.89
C LEU A 41 3.10 -15.54 8.61
N SER A 42 2.46 -15.95 7.52
CA SER A 42 1.18 -15.36 7.09
C SER A 42 0.00 -15.61 8.04
N ASP A 43 0.12 -16.57 8.96
CA ASP A 43 -0.86 -16.92 9.98
C ASP A 43 -0.50 -16.38 11.38
N SER A 44 0.56 -15.56 11.48
CA SER A 44 1.02 -15.02 12.75
C SER A 44 0.21 -13.79 13.20
N ASN A 45 0.37 -13.45 14.49
CA ASN A 45 -0.24 -12.25 15.06
C ASN A 45 0.33 -10.97 14.43
N GLU A 46 1.62 -10.96 14.12
CA GLU A 46 2.33 -9.86 13.47
C GLU A 46 1.76 -9.64 12.05
N TRP A 47 1.54 -10.71 11.28
CA TRP A 47 0.88 -10.59 9.98
C TRP A 47 -0.55 -10.05 10.11
N SER A 48 -1.29 -10.48 11.14
CA SER A 48 -2.63 -9.97 11.44
C SER A 48 -2.61 -8.48 11.81
N GLU A 49 -1.58 -8.02 12.53
CA GLU A 49 -1.37 -6.61 12.85
C GLU A 49 -1.09 -5.79 11.57
N ALA A 50 -0.17 -6.25 10.72
CA ALA A 50 0.10 -5.63 9.41
C ALA A 50 -1.17 -5.52 8.56
N THR A 51 -1.97 -6.58 8.52
CA THR A 51 -3.27 -6.64 7.83
C THR A 51 -4.25 -5.60 8.38
N SER A 52 -4.36 -5.50 9.71
CA SER A 52 -5.25 -4.56 10.39
C SER A 52 -4.88 -3.10 10.09
N ILE A 53 -3.59 -2.77 10.13
CA ILE A 53 -3.08 -1.44 9.79
C ILE A 53 -3.42 -1.10 8.33
N TYR A 54 -3.14 -2.01 7.39
CA TYR A 54 -3.43 -1.79 5.97
C TYR A 54 -4.92 -1.57 5.73
N ARG A 55 -5.78 -2.44 6.27
CA ARG A 55 -7.23 -2.34 6.12
C ARG A 55 -7.79 -1.07 6.75
N THR A 56 -7.25 -0.64 7.88
CA THR A 56 -7.65 0.63 8.51
C THR A 56 -7.33 1.80 7.59
N MET A 57 -6.14 1.83 6.98
CA MET A 57 -5.80 2.88 6.02
C MET A 57 -6.63 2.82 4.74
N ALA A 58 -6.83 1.63 4.18
CA ALA A 58 -7.59 1.45 2.94
C ALA A 58 -9.10 1.65 3.12
N GLY A 59 -9.62 1.41 4.32
CA GLY A 59 -11.04 1.53 4.67
C GLY A 59 -11.48 2.90 5.19
N THR A 60 -10.56 3.85 5.40
CA THR A 60 -10.97 5.22 5.74
C THR A 60 -11.69 5.84 4.56
N LYS A 61 -12.92 6.30 4.81
CA LYS A 61 -13.93 6.76 3.84
C LYS A 61 -13.51 7.90 2.90
N ALA A 62 -12.33 8.46 3.07
CA ALA A 62 -11.77 9.48 2.19
C ALA A 62 -10.23 9.45 2.27
N GLY A 63 -9.57 9.37 1.11
CA GLY A 63 -8.16 9.74 0.95
C GLY A 63 -7.19 8.64 0.55
N PHE A 64 -7.39 7.37 0.92
CA PHE A 64 -6.46 6.30 0.51
C PHE A 64 -6.78 5.77 -0.88
N SER A 65 -8.04 5.38 -1.11
CA SER A 65 -8.55 4.95 -2.42
C SER A 65 -8.63 6.10 -3.42
N ASP A 66 -8.81 7.32 -2.91
CA ASP A 66 -9.12 8.49 -3.74
C ASP A 66 -7.88 9.19 -4.29
N VAL A 67 -6.66 8.78 -3.89
CA VAL A 67 -5.44 9.33 -4.49
C VAL A 67 -5.44 8.99 -5.96
N TYR A 68 -5.41 10.05 -6.77
CA TYR A 68 -5.32 10.03 -8.22
C TYR A 68 -4.10 10.85 -8.62
N ILE A 69 -3.28 10.28 -9.50
CA ILE A 69 -2.05 10.89 -9.97
C ILE A 69 -2.37 11.81 -11.15
N ASP A 70 -2.20 13.12 -10.97
CA ASP A 70 -2.35 14.10 -12.03
C ASP A 70 -0.99 14.45 -12.65
N ARG A 71 -0.94 14.42 -13.99
CA ARG A 71 0.27 14.61 -14.82
C ARG A 71 -0.10 15.37 -16.08
N ASP A 72 0.90 15.95 -16.74
CA ASP A 72 0.70 16.82 -17.89
C ASP A 72 0.09 16.07 -19.10
N THR A 73 0.52 14.83 -19.36
CA THR A 73 0.01 14.04 -20.50
C THR A 73 -1.00 12.98 -20.08
N VAL A 74 -1.95 12.68 -20.98
CA VAL A 74 -2.96 11.64 -20.78
C VAL A 74 -2.29 10.28 -20.60
N GLU A 75 -1.25 10.00 -21.39
CA GLU A 75 -0.54 8.73 -21.38
C GLU A 75 0.15 8.49 -20.03
N GLN A 76 0.79 9.52 -19.47
CA GLN A 76 1.42 9.45 -18.15
C GLN A 76 0.37 9.27 -17.05
N ARG A 77 -0.73 10.03 -17.08
CA ARG A 77 -1.82 9.86 -16.11
C ARG A 77 -2.38 8.44 -16.13
N VAL A 78 -2.66 7.89 -17.31
CA VAL A 78 -3.22 6.54 -17.44
C VAL A 78 -2.23 5.49 -16.93
N ALA A 79 -0.96 5.57 -17.33
CA ALA A 79 0.06 4.60 -16.91
C ALA A 79 0.32 4.64 -15.39
N ASP A 80 0.48 5.84 -14.82
CA ASP A 80 0.76 6.02 -13.39
C ASP A 80 -0.42 5.54 -12.52
N ASN A 81 -1.65 5.90 -12.89
CA ASN A 81 -2.84 5.46 -12.14
C ASN A 81 -3.10 3.95 -12.30
N ALA A 82 -2.86 3.37 -13.48
CA ALA A 82 -2.96 1.93 -13.67
C ALA A 82 -1.93 1.18 -12.79
N ARG A 83 -0.72 1.73 -12.62
CA ARG A 83 0.28 1.17 -11.71
C ARG A 83 -0.16 1.28 -10.25
N LEU A 84 -0.66 2.44 -9.83
CA LEU A 84 -1.17 2.67 -8.49
C LEU A 84 -2.31 1.69 -8.14
N ASP A 85 -3.28 1.52 -9.04
CA ASP A 85 -4.39 0.59 -8.85
C ASP A 85 -3.94 -0.87 -8.79
N THR A 86 -2.95 -1.25 -9.61
CA THR A 86 -2.35 -2.58 -9.56
C THR A 86 -1.71 -2.85 -8.19
N ILE A 87 -0.93 -1.90 -7.65
CA ILE A 87 -0.28 -2.03 -6.34
C ILE A 87 -1.34 -2.19 -5.25
N ARG A 88 -2.34 -1.31 -5.22
CA ARG A 88 -3.44 -1.36 -4.25
C ARG A 88 -4.17 -2.69 -4.29
N LYS A 89 -4.49 -3.19 -5.48
CA LYS A 89 -5.19 -4.46 -5.66
C LYS A 89 -4.36 -5.64 -5.16
N VAL A 90 -3.08 -5.72 -5.51
CA VAL A 90 -2.21 -6.82 -5.06
C VAL A 90 -2.04 -6.83 -3.55
N LEU A 91 -1.87 -5.65 -2.94
CA LEU A 91 -1.78 -5.52 -1.48
C LEU A 91 -3.10 -5.88 -0.80
N TRP A 92 -4.23 -5.40 -1.33
CA TRP A 92 -5.56 -5.76 -0.83
C TRP A 92 -5.78 -7.27 -0.89
N ASP A 93 -5.59 -7.90 -2.05
CA ASP A 93 -5.78 -9.35 -2.22
C ASP A 93 -4.85 -10.17 -1.30
N THR A 94 -3.68 -9.64 -0.99
CA THR A 94 -2.72 -10.28 -0.06
C THR A 94 -3.22 -10.24 1.38
N PHE A 95 -3.69 -9.07 1.83
CA PHE A 95 -4.18 -8.87 3.20
C PHE A 95 -5.64 -9.30 3.38
N ASP A 96 -6.37 -9.59 2.29
CA ASP A 96 -7.75 -10.10 2.34
C ASP A 96 -7.82 -11.62 2.49
N ARG A 97 -6.81 -12.34 1.97
CA ARG A 97 -6.74 -13.81 1.96
C ARG A 97 -6.10 -14.44 3.21
N SER A 98 -5.61 -13.61 4.13
CA SER A 98 -5.00 -14.01 5.40
C SER A 98 -5.98 -13.98 6.56
#